data_AF-A0A8X6L5V9-F1
#
_entry.id   AF-A0A8X6L5V9-F1
#
_cell.length_a   1.000
_cell.length_b   1.000
_cell.length_c   1.000
_cell.angle_alpha   90.00
_cell.angle_beta   90.00
_cell.angle_gamma   90.00
#
_symmetry.space_group_name_H-M   'P 1'
#
loop_
_entity.id
_entity.type
_entity.pdbx_description
1 polymer ?
#
loop_
_entity_poly.entity_id
_entity_poly.type
_entity_poly.pdbx_seq_one_letter_code
_entity_poly.pdbx_strand_id
1 'polypeptide(L)'
;MALVHRIQLKNFSTFGDFAKAFFNRILNLFSRPNIKRVDIVFDRYDDISIKYLESTLRSKGEMMKNFIILNEHNEIPANCNNFFSSTENKLQLVRFLCTAAPRYAQVNEDCELYICGGFEDPTKCFKLQGSSFFEVPDFNSNHLEVDSRMFGHIFHAVKIKLGHIIIIRCFHSRNLLLEQACTSRLFRSMVRRFL
;
A
#
# COMPACT_ATOMS: atom_id res chain seq x y z
N MET A 1 17.30 -2.09 8.93
CA MET A 1 17.48 -2.39 7.49
C MET A 1 16.15 -2.20 6.80
N ALA A 2 16.09 -1.30 5.82
CA ALA A 2 14.96 -1.20 4.92
C ALA A 2 15.19 -2.18 3.75
N LEU A 3 14.31 -3.16 3.56
CA LEU A 3 14.32 -4.02 2.38
C LEU A 3 13.46 -3.35 1.32
N VAL A 4 14.08 -2.97 0.20
CA VAL A 4 13.36 -2.45 -0.96
C VAL A 4 13.10 -3.60 -1.93
N HIS A 5 11.83 -3.96 -2.09
CA HIS A 5 11.42 -4.92 -3.12
C HIS A 5 10.72 -4.19 -4.26
N ARG A 6 11.12 -4.51 -5.50
CA ARG A 6 10.61 -3.88 -6.71
C ARG A 6 9.79 -4.89 -7.51
N ILE A 7 8.52 -4.60 -7.73
CA ILE A 7 7.65 -5.39 -8.62
C ILE A 7 7.35 -4.52 -9.85
N GLN A 8 7.63 -5.06 -11.04
CA GLN A 8 7.47 -4.34 -12.30
C GLN A 8 6.19 -4.78 -13.00
N LEU A 9 5.29 -3.83 -13.25
CA LEU A 9 3.99 -4.08 -13.87
C LEU A 9 4.13 -4.78 -15.24
N LYS A 10 5.10 -4.36 -16.06
CA LYS A 10 5.38 -4.91 -17.40
C LYS A 10 5.72 -6.40 -17.45
N ASN A 11 5.99 -7.05 -16.32
CA ASN A 11 6.35 -8.46 -16.27
C ASN A 11 5.11 -9.38 -16.19
N PHE A 12 3.91 -8.80 -16.21
CA PHE A 12 2.66 -9.52 -16.06
C PHE A 12 1.77 -9.25 -17.27
N SER A 13 0.90 -10.21 -17.59
CA SER A 13 -0.04 -10.08 -18.70
C SER A 13 -1.29 -9.30 -18.29
N THR A 14 -1.80 -9.58 -17.08
CA THR A 14 -3.04 -8.97 -16.55
C THR A 14 -2.80 -8.28 -15.20
N PHE A 15 -3.68 -7.35 -14.84
CA PHE A 15 -3.68 -6.75 -13.51
C PHE A 15 -3.91 -7.79 -12.40
N GLY A 16 -4.68 -8.86 -12.67
CA GLY A 16 -4.86 -9.99 -11.77
C GLY A 16 -3.57 -10.74 -11.47
N ASP A 17 -2.75 -11.04 -12.50
CA ASP A 17 -1.45 -11.68 -12.32
C ASP A 17 -0.52 -10.82 -11.46
N PHE A 18 -0.54 -9.51 -11.72
CA PHE A 18 0.21 -8.54 -10.93
C PHE A 18 -0.27 -8.49 -9.47
N ALA A 19 -1.58 -8.41 -9.22
CA ALA A 19 -2.15 -8.40 -7.86
C ALA A 19 -1.79 -9.68 -7.10
N LYS A 20 -1.90 -10.85 -7.74
CA LYS A 20 -1.52 -12.13 -7.15
C LYS A 20 -0.04 -12.13 -6.76
N ALA A 21 0.85 -11.67 -7.64
CA ALA A 21 2.29 -11.60 -7.34
C ALA A 21 2.60 -10.58 -6.22
N PHE A 22 1.91 -9.44 -6.22
CA PHE A 22 2.01 -8.42 -5.19
C PHE A 22 1.61 -8.95 -3.81
N PHE A 23 0.43 -9.55 -3.68
CA PHE A 23 -0.04 -10.08 -2.41
C PHE A 23 0.75 -11.31 -1.95
N ASN A 24 1.17 -12.20 -2.86
CA ASN A 24 2.09 -13.29 -2.50
C ASN A 24 3.39 -12.77 -1.87
N ARG A 25 3.94 -11.65 -2.37
CA ARG A 25 5.13 -11.03 -1.79
C ARG A 25 4.89 -10.58 -0.35
N ILE A 26 3.71 -10.04 -0.08
CA ILE A 26 3.31 -9.53 1.23
C ILE A 26 3.03 -10.70 2.18
N LEU A 27 2.31 -11.72 1.73
CA LEU A 27 2.00 -12.91 2.52
C LEU A 27 3.27 -13.66 2.95
N ASN A 28 4.29 -13.72 2.08
CA ASN A 28 5.61 -14.29 2.42
C ASN A 28 6.32 -13.59 3.59
N LEU A 29 5.90 -12.39 3.97
CA LEU A 29 6.45 -11.70 5.15
C LEU A 29 5.98 -12.37 6.45
N PHE A 30 4.79 -12.96 6.48
CA PHE A 30 4.29 -13.71 7.64
C PHE A 30 5.03 -15.03 7.87
N SER A 31 5.75 -15.56 6.86
CA SER A 31 6.63 -16.71 7.04
C SER A 31 7.86 -16.40 7.90
N ARG A 32 8.16 -15.11 8.14
CA ARG A 32 9.25 -14.70 9.03
C ARG A 32 8.82 -14.89 10.49
N PRO A 33 9.71 -15.35 11.38
CA PRO A 33 9.37 -15.59 12.77
C PRO A 33 8.89 -14.29 13.45
N ASN A 34 7.87 -14.42 14.30
CA ASN A 34 7.29 -13.35 15.11
C ASN A 34 6.58 -12.21 14.35
N ILE A 35 6.39 -12.33 13.03
CA ILE A 35 5.56 -11.40 12.27
C ILE A 35 4.10 -11.83 12.34
N LYS A 36 3.29 -11.07 13.07
CA LYS A 36 1.84 -11.28 13.19
C LYS A 36 1.03 -10.16 12.54
N ARG A 37 1.69 -9.07 12.14
CA ARG A 37 1.03 -7.91 11.53
C ARG A 37 1.87 -7.29 10.42
N VAL A 38 1.22 -7.04 9.29
CA VAL A 38 1.77 -6.29 8.16
C VAL A 38 0.80 -5.17 7.80
N ASP A 39 1.32 -3.97 7.59
CA ASP A 39 0.53 -2.79 7.24
C ASP A 39 0.97 -2.28 5.88
N ILE A 40 0.06 -2.22 4.91
CA ILE A 40 0.28 -1.63 3.59
C ILE A 40 -0.29 -0.21 3.60
N VAL A 41 0.56 0.77 3.36
CA VAL A 41 0.16 2.18 3.34
C VAL A 41 0.45 2.77 1.96
N PHE A 42 -0.62 3.24 1.31
CA PHE A 42 -0.55 3.90 0.01
C PHE A 42 -0.55 5.43 0.15
N ASP A 43 0.14 6.10 -0.78
CA ASP A 43 0.05 7.55 -0.93
C ASP A 43 -1.37 7.96 -1.33
N ARG A 44 -1.82 9.12 -0.84
CA ARG A 44 -3.04 9.75 -1.32
C ARG A 44 -2.74 10.61 -2.53
N TYR A 45 -3.63 10.53 -3.51
CA TYR A 45 -3.61 11.32 -4.74
C TYR A 45 -4.84 12.23 -4.80
N ASP A 46 -5.06 12.99 -3.73
CA ASP A 46 -6.14 13.98 -3.72
C ASP A 46 -5.78 15.14 -4.66
N ASP A 47 -6.79 15.76 -5.29
CA ASP A 47 -6.64 16.85 -6.27
C ASP A 47 -5.88 18.08 -5.73
N ILE A 48 -5.81 18.23 -4.40
CA ILE A 48 -5.14 19.33 -3.70
C ILE A 48 -3.69 18.97 -3.31
N SER A 49 -3.24 17.73 -3.55
CA SER A 49 -1.90 17.30 -3.15
C SER A 49 -0.80 17.93 -4.01
N ILE A 50 0.32 18.32 -3.41
CA ILE A 50 1.51 18.81 -4.11
C ILE A 50 1.97 17.80 -5.19
N LYS A 51 1.76 16.50 -4.94
CA LYS A 51 2.04 15.42 -5.91
C LYS A 51 1.14 15.48 -7.15
N TYR A 52 -0.14 15.85 -7.00
CA TYR A 52 -1.03 16.11 -8.13
C TYR A 52 -0.53 17.31 -8.95
N LEU A 53 -0.12 18.38 -8.27
CA LEU A 53 0.45 19.57 -8.92
C LEU A 53 1.76 19.24 -9.67
N GLU A 54 2.69 18.51 -9.06
CA GLU A 54 3.92 18.04 -9.71
C GLU A 54 3.64 17.12 -10.90
N SER A 55 2.70 16.18 -10.77
CA SER A 55 2.32 15.30 -11.87
C SER A 55 1.74 16.13 -13.02
N THR A 56 0.85 17.07 -12.71
CA THR A 56 0.22 17.97 -13.70
C THR A 56 1.27 18.84 -14.41
N LEU A 57 2.25 19.36 -13.69
CA LEU A 57 3.37 20.11 -14.26
C LEU A 57 4.25 19.25 -15.18
N ARG A 58 4.49 17.97 -14.83
CA ARG A 58 5.18 16.99 -15.70
C ARG A 58 4.34 16.53 -16.90
N SER A 59 3.03 16.77 -16.88
CA SER A 59 2.05 16.33 -17.90
C SER A 59 1.70 17.39 -18.95
N LYS A 60 2.22 18.62 -18.83
CA LYS A 60 1.98 19.71 -19.79
C LYS A 60 2.68 19.40 -21.13
N GLY A 61 2.07 18.56 -21.96
CA GLY A 61 2.54 18.28 -23.31
C GLY A 61 1.87 17.10 -24.01
N GLU A 62 1.38 16.09 -23.30
CA GLU A 62 0.80 14.89 -23.91
C GLU A 62 -0.59 14.59 -23.32
N MET A 63 -1.61 14.43 -24.17
CA MET A 63 -2.89 13.84 -23.75
C MET A 63 -2.63 12.38 -23.32
N MET A 64 -2.29 12.19 -22.05
CA MET A 64 -2.14 10.86 -21.49
C MET A 64 -3.49 10.16 -21.47
N LYS A 65 -3.58 8.98 -22.08
CA LYS A 65 -4.79 8.16 -22.02
C LYS A 65 -5.01 7.70 -20.58
N ASN A 66 -6.15 8.07 -20.01
CA ASN A 66 -6.64 7.48 -18.77
C ASN A 66 -6.98 6.01 -19.06
N PHE A 67 -6.40 5.12 -18.27
CA PHE A 67 -6.64 3.69 -18.34
C PHE A 67 -7.68 3.34 -17.27
N ILE A 68 -8.74 2.66 -17.67
CA ILE A 68 -9.78 2.19 -16.75
C ILE A 68 -9.49 0.72 -16.45
N ILE A 69 -9.25 0.39 -15.19
CA ILE A 69 -9.13 -1.00 -14.73
C ILE A 69 -10.52 -1.44 -14.28
N LEU A 70 -11.20 -2.20 -15.14
CA LEU A 70 -12.57 -2.68 -14.87
C LEU A 70 -12.56 -3.94 -13.99
N ASN A 71 -11.62 -4.85 -14.23
CA ASN A 71 -11.49 -6.12 -13.53
C ASN A 71 -10.06 -6.69 -13.62
N GLU A 72 -9.84 -7.82 -12.96
CA GLU A 72 -8.54 -8.51 -12.93
C GLU A 72 -8.05 -9.01 -14.30
N HIS A 73 -8.95 -9.17 -15.27
CA HIS A 73 -8.62 -9.68 -16.62
C HIS A 73 -8.16 -8.58 -17.57
N ASN A 74 -8.25 -7.31 -17.18
CA ASN A 74 -7.69 -6.22 -17.97
C ASN A 74 -6.19 -6.45 -18.19
N GLU A 75 -5.78 -6.34 -19.45
CA GLU A 75 -4.38 -6.44 -19.83
C GLU A 75 -3.58 -5.26 -19.32
N ILE A 76 -2.33 -5.52 -18.97
CA ILE A 76 -1.39 -4.48 -18.59
C ILE A 76 -1.03 -3.65 -19.83
N PRO A 77 -1.06 -2.31 -19.75
CA PRO A 77 -0.69 -1.47 -20.88
C PRO A 77 0.71 -1.78 -21.40
N ALA A 78 0.84 -1.97 -22.72
CA ALA A 78 2.11 -2.21 -23.38
C ALA A 78 3.17 -1.15 -23.04
N ASN A 79 2.75 0.12 -22.89
CA ASN A 79 3.60 1.20 -22.41
C ASN A 79 3.30 1.54 -20.93
N CYS A 80 3.86 0.74 -20.02
CA CYS A 80 3.78 0.97 -18.57
C CYS A 80 4.38 2.31 -18.12
N ASN A 81 5.35 2.88 -18.85
CA ASN A 81 5.94 4.17 -18.45
C ASN A 81 4.91 5.30 -18.56
N ASN A 82 4.14 5.32 -19.64
CA ASN A 82 3.05 6.28 -19.84
C ASN A 82 1.90 6.03 -18.85
N PHE A 83 1.68 4.78 -18.45
CA PHE A 83 0.71 4.47 -17.40
C PHE A 83 1.13 5.14 -16.08
N PHE A 84 2.38 4.97 -15.64
CA PHE A 84 2.89 5.54 -14.39
C PHE A 84 3.21 7.05 -14.45
N SER A 85 3.07 7.73 -15.59
CA SER A 85 3.14 9.20 -15.63
C SER A 85 1.80 9.87 -15.31
N SER A 86 0.68 9.18 -15.51
CA SER A 86 -0.65 9.66 -15.12
C SER A 86 -0.93 9.40 -13.64
N THR A 87 -1.35 10.44 -12.90
CA THR A 87 -1.80 10.30 -11.50
C THR A 87 -3.11 9.51 -11.42
N GLU A 88 -4.02 9.72 -12.36
CA GLU A 88 -5.28 8.97 -12.41
C GLU A 88 -5.02 7.46 -12.55
N ASN A 89 -4.13 7.07 -13.46
CA ASN A 89 -3.79 5.65 -13.66
C ASN A 89 -3.16 5.01 -12.40
N LYS A 90 -2.35 5.77 -11.64
CA LYS A 90 -1.83 5.30 -10.35
C LYS A 90 -2.94 5.10 -9.34
N LEU A 91 -3.87 6.05 -9.25
CA LEU A 91 -5.01 5.96 -8.35
C LEU A 91 -5.89 4.75 -8.70
N GLN A 92 -6.14 4.51 -9.98
CA GLN A 92 -6.86 3.32 -10.46
C GLN A 92 -6.14 2.02 -10.04
N LEU A 93 -4.82 1.95 -10.20
CA LEU A 93 -4.03 0.78 -9.78
C LEU A 93 -4.11 0.56 -8.26
N VAL A 94 -3.98 1.61 -7.47
CA VAL A 94 -4.06 1.55 -6.01
C VAL A 94 -5.44 1.08 -5.56
N ARG A 95 -6.50 1.67 -6.13
CA ARG A 95 -7.89 1.26 -5.86
C ARG A 95 -8.11 -0.20 -6.19
N PHE A 96 -7.65 -0.64 -7.36
CA PHE A 96 -7.72 -2.04 -7.76
C PHE A 96 -7.00 -2.96 -6.75
N LEU A 97 -5.78 -2.63 -6.32
CA LEU A 97 -5.08 -3.44 -5.31
C LEU A 97 -5.84 -3.51 -3.99
N CYS A 98 -6.34 -2.38 -3.49
CA CYS A 98 -7.11 -2.32 -2.25
C CYS A 98 -8.40 -3.15 -2.31
N THR A 99 -9.17 -3.07 -3.41
CA THR A 99 -10.40 -3.84 -3.58
C THR A 99 -10.15 -5.32 -3.87
N ALA A 100 -9.02 -5.65 -4.51
CA ALA A 100 -8.62 -7.03 -4.80
C ALA A 100 -8.05 -7.76 -3.57
N ALA A 101 -7.67 -7.04 -2.52
CA ALA A 101 -7.01 -7.62 -1.35
C ALA A 101 -7.77 -8.79 -0.70
N PRO A 102 -9.09 -8.74 -0.43
CA PRO A 102 -9.81 -9.85 0.19
C PRO A 102 -9.78 -11.14 -0.66
N ARG A 103 -9.58 -11.01 -1.98
CA ARG A 103 -9.53 -12.14 -2.91
C ARG A 103 -8.13 -12.76 -2.97
N TYR A 104 -7.08 -11.95 -2.98
CA TYR A 104 -5.71 -12.41 -3.21
C TYR A 104 -4.85 -12.52 -1.95
N ALA A 105 -5.20 -11.84 -0.86
CA ALA A 105 -4.41 -11.79 0.37
C ALA A 105 -5.03 -12.67 1.46
N GLN A 106 -5.07 -14.00 1.28
CA GLN A 106 -5.58 -14.86 2.35
C GLN A 106 -4.59 -14.90 3.52
N VAL A 107 -4.98 -14.35 4.67
CA VAL A 107 -4.15 -14.24 5.88
C VAL A 107 -4.64 -15.24 6.93
N ASN A 108 -3.73 -15.91 7.64
CA ASN A 108 -4.10 -16.80 8.74
C ASN A 108 -4.86 -16.04 9.85
N GLU A 109 -5.69 -16.73 10.63
CA GLU A 109 -6.49 -16.10 11.70
C GLU A 109 -5.64 -15.40 12.78
N ASP A 110 -4.43 -15.90 13.03
CA ASP A 110 -3.48 -15.29 13.97
C ASP A 110 -2.74 -14.06 13.41
N CYS A 111 -2.91 -13.75 12.13
CA CYS A 111 -2.18 -12.72 11.44
C CYS A 111 -3.13 -11.61 10.97
N GLU A 112 -2.63 -10.37 10.96
CA GLU A 112 -3.39 -9.20 10.57
C GLU A 112 -2.70 -8.48 9.40
N LEU A 113 -3.48 -8.18 8.35
CA LEU A 113 -3.05 -7.30 7.27
C LEU A 113 -3.89 -6.02 7.29
N TYR A 114 -3.24 -4.88 7.51
CA TYR A 114 -3.90 -3.58 7.39
C TYR A 114 -3.60 -2.98 6.03
N ILE A 115 -4.60 -2.35 5.42
CA ILE A 115 -4.47 -1.67 4.14
C ILE A 115 -5.14 -0.32 4.26
N CYS A 116 -4.44 0.76 3.93
CA CYS A 116 -5.02 2.10 3.98
C CYS A 116 -4.54 3.00 2.84
N GLY A 117 -5.31 4.05 2.58
CA GLY A 117 -4.94 5.15 1.69
C GLY A 117 -5.28 4.95 0.21
N GLY A 118 -5.78 3.78 -0.16
CA GLY A 118 -6.06 3.42 -1.54
C GLY A 118 -7.51 3.12 -1.90
N PHE A 119 -8.43 3.23 -0.94
CA PHE A 119 -9.86 2.99 -1.19
C PHE A 119 -10.52 4.19 -1.88
N GLU A 120 -11.79 4.03 -2.27
CA GLU A 120 -12.60 5.12 -2.82
C GLU A 120 -12.65 6.31 -1.85
N ASP A 121 -12.88 6.03 -0.57
CA ASP A 121 -12.57 6.95 0.52
C ASP A 121 -11.14 6.70 1.01
N PRO A 122 -10.18 7.56 0.65
CA PRO A 122 -8.77 7.35 0.97
C PRO A 122 -8.43 7.62 2.44
N THR A 123 -9.39 8.14 3.22
CA THR A 123 -9.22 8.26 4.67
C THR A 123 -9.32 6.91 5.36
N LYS A 124 -10.03 5.95 4.77
CA LYS A 124 -10.35 4.68 5.41
C LYS A 124 -9.16 3.74 5.48
N CYS A 125 -9.16 2.94 6.54
CA CYS A 125 -8.30 1.78 6.66
C CYS A 125 -9.12 0.52 6.90
N PHE A 126 -8.67 -0.58 6.30
CA PHE A 126 -9.30 -1.89 6.45
C PHE A 126 -8.30 -2.90 7.00
N LYS A 127 -8.81 -3.84 7.78
CA LYS A 127 -8.07 -4.99 8.29
C LYS A 127 -8.62 -6.27 7.65
N LEU A 128 -7.69 -7.13 7.25
CA LEU A 128 -7.93 -8.48 6.79
C LEU A 128 -7.33 -9.46 7.81
N GLN A 129 -8.17 -10.38 8.30
CA GLN A 129 -7.79 -11.40 9.27
C GLN A 129 -8.63 -12.66 9.01
N GLY A 130 -7.98 -13.80 8.73
CA GLY A 130 -8.69 -14.96 8.21
C GLY A 130 -9.40 -14.60 6.88
N SER A 131 -10.69 -14.92 6.81
CA SER A 131 -11.60 -14.54 5.73
C SER A 131 -12.32 -13.20 5.95
N SER A 132 -12.10 -12.55 7.11
CA SER A 132 -12.84 -11.35 7.49
C SER A 132 -12.14 -10.08 7.00
N PHE A 133 -12.89 -9.20 6.35
CA PHE A 133 -12.44 -7.90 5.87
C PHE A 133 -13.34 -6.81 6.43
N PHE A 134 -12.79 -5.91 7.26
CA PHE A 134 -13.59 -4.88 7.93
C PHE A 134 -12.82 -3.57 8.09
N GLU A 135 -13.57 -2.47 8.13
CA GLU A 135 -13.05 -1.13 8.37
C GLU A 135 -12.54 -1.02 9.82
N VAL A 136 -11.43 -0.30 10.02
CA VAL A 136 -10.89 0.01 11.34
C VAL A 136 -10.86 1.54 11.52
N PRO A 137 -11.91 2.12 12.13
CA PRO A 137 -12.06 3.57 12.25
C PRO A 137 -10.90 4.27 12.96
N ASP A 138 -10.26 3.59 13.92
CA ASP A 138 -9.10 4.12 14.67
C ASP A 138 -7.90 4.44 13.78
N PHE A 139 -7.83 3.87 12.57
CA PHE A 139 -6.79 4.13 11.58
C PHE A 139 -7.25 5.08 10.46
N ASN A 140 -8.47 5.62 10.55
CA ASN A 140 -8.93 6.57 9.56
C ASN A 140 -8.11 7.87 9.68
N SER A 141 -7.55 8.32 8.56
CA SER A 141 -6.55 9.40 8.55
C SER A 141 -6.72 10.31 7.35
N ASN A 142 -6.77 11.62 7.61
CA ASN A 142 -6.75 12.65 6.59
C ASN A 142 -5.34 13.03 6.09
N HIS A 143 -4.28 12.45 6.67
CA HIS A 143 -2.90 12.72 6.25
C HIS A 143 -2.67 12.28 4.80
N LEU A 144 -2.08 13.18 3.99
CA LEU A 144 -1.81 12.95 2.57
C LEU A 144 -0.61 12.00 2.34
N GLU A 145 0.46 12.21 3.09
CA GLU A 145 1.71 11.47 2.91
C GLU A 145 1.70 10.12 3.62
N VAL A 146 2.29 9.10 2.99
CA VAL A 146 2.48 7.79 3.63
C VAL A 146 3.27 7.92 4.92
N ASP A 147 4.34 8.74 4.95
CA ASP A 147 5.23 8.87 6.12
C ASP A 147 4.47 9.22 7.39
N SER A 148 3.61 10.24 7.32
CA SER A 148 2.75 10.65 8.44
C SER A 148 1.80 9.54 8.88
N ARG A 149 1.22 8.79 7.92
CA ARG A 149 0.34 7.66 8.24
C ARG A 149 1.07 6.50 8.88
N MET A 150 2.28 6.19 8.41
CA MET A 150 3.11 5.14 9.01
C MET A 150 3.31 5.37 10.51
N PHE A 151 3.47 6.61 10.96
CA PHE A 151 3.59 6.90 12.40
C PHE A 151 2.36 6.48 13.20
N GLY A 152 1.14 6.65 12.68
CA GLY A 152 -0.08 6.17 13.35
C GLY A 152 -0.09 4.65 13.52
N HIS A 153 0.31 3.92 12.48
CA HIS A 153 0.47 2.47 12.51
C HIS A 153 1.53 2.00 13.51
N ILE A 154 2.68 2.68 13.55
CA ILE A 154 3.75 2.42 14.53
C ILE A 154 3.24 2.68 15.95
N PHE A 155 2.60 3.82 16.18
CA PHE A 155 2.12 4.22 17.50
C PHE A 155 1.10 3.22 18.04
N HIS A 156 0.14 2.81 17.21
CA HIS A 156 -0.82 1.79 17.59
C HIS A 156 -0.14 0.46 17.96
N ALA A 157 0.78 -0.03 17.12
CA ALA A 157 1.49 -1.27 17.39
C ALA A 157 2.28 -1.23 18.72
N VAL A 158 2.87 -0.07 19.05
CA VAL A 158 3.54 0.14 20.34
C VAL A 158 2.53 0.12 21.49
N LYS A 159 1.38 0.80 21.34
CA LYS A 159 0.31 0.84 22.35
C LYS A 159 -0.22 -0.54 22.69
N ILE A 160 -0.47 -1.39 21.68
CA ILE A 160 -0.95 -2.76 21.88
C ILE A 160 0.17 -3.76 22.19
N LYS A 161 1.40 -3.27 22.40
CA LYS A 161 2.58 -4.08 22.73
C LYS A 161 2.83 -5.20 21.70
N LEU A 162 2.55 -4.95 20.42
CA LEU A 162 3.01 -5.85 19.37
C LEU A 162 4.55 -5.85 19.35
N GLY A 163 5.13 -7.02 19.12
CA GLY A 163 6.58 -7.22 19.15
C GLY A 163 7.26 -6.79 17.86
N HIS A 164 6.71 -7.23 16.73
CA HIS A 164 7.22 -6.97 15.41
C HIS A 164 6.07 -6.64 14.47
N ILE A 165 6.20 -5.51 13.77
CA ILE A 165 5.34 -5.15 12.65
C ILE A 165 6.20 -4.90 11.43
N ILE A 166 5.60 -5.08 10.27
CA ILE A 166 6.17 -4.66 9.01
C ILE A 166 5.24 -3.63 8.40
N ILE A 167 5.74 -2.42 8.20
CA ILE A 167 5.02 -1.41 7.44
C ILE A 167 5.63 -1.32 6.06
N ILE A 168 4.79 -1.46 5.05
CA ILE A 168 5.12 -1.37 3.65
C ILE A 168 4.64 -0.03 3.13
N ARG A 169 5.60 0.82 2.78
CA ARG A 169 5.33 2.03 2.01
C ARG A 169 5.30 1.69 0.53
N CYS A 170 4.18 1.97 -0.11
CA CYS A 170 3.98 1.74 -1.54
C CYS A 170 4.19 3.05 -2.33
N PHE A 171 5.33 3.20 -2.99
CA PHE A 171 5.60 4.32 -3.89
C PHE A 171 5.34 3.98 -5.36
N HIS A 172 4.93 4.99 -6.12
CA HIS A 172 4.50 4.84 -7.52
C HIS A 172 5.41 5.65 -8.45
N SER A 173 6.66 5.21 -8.57
CA SER A 173 7.62 5.75 -9.53
C SER A 173 8.09 4.65 -10.48
N ARG A 174 7.41 4.54 -11.64
CA ARG A 174 7.62 3.53 -12.72
C ARG A 174 7.52 2.06 -12.31
N ASN A 175 7.42 1.79 -11.00
CA ASN A 175 7.34 0.48 -10.36
C ASN A 175 6.62 0.67 -9.02
N LEU A 176 6.05 -0.40 -8.50
CA LEU A 176 5.64 -0.44 -7.11
C LEU A 176 6.87 -0.81 -6.28
N LEU A 177 7.39 0.18 -5.54
CA LEU A 177 8.44 -0.03 -4.57
C LEU A 177 7.79 -0.35 -3.24
N LEU A 178 8.15 -1.50 -2.68
CA LEU A 178 7.80 -1.92 -1.33
C LEU A 178 9.00 -1.61 -0.46
N GLU A 179 8.91 -0.52 0.31
CA GLU A 179 9.91 -0.23 1.34
C GLU A 179 9.45 -0.81 2.67
N GLN A 180 10.25 -1.74 3.19
CA GLN A 180 9.94 -2.44 4.42
C GLN A 180 10.55 -1.73 5.64
N ALA A 181 9.72 -1.18 6.53
CA ALA A 181 10.15 -0.76 7.86
C ALA A 181 9.80 -1.84 8.89
N CYS A 182 10.82 -2.49 9.46
CA CYS A 182 10.67 -3.38 10.62
C CYS A 182 10.89 -2.59 11.90
N THR A 183 9.84 -2.32 12.67
CA THR A 183 9.98 -1.81 14.03
C THR A 183 10.03 -2.99 15.00
N SER A 184 11.25 -3.33 15.42
CA SER A 184 11.50 -4.23 16.55
C SER A 184 11.67 -3.42 17.85
N ARG A 185 11.88 -4.12 18.98
CA ARG A 185 12.04 -3.63 20.38
C ARG A 185 12.74 -2.26 20.57
N LEU A 186 13.59 -1.81 19.65
CA LEU A 186 14.24 -0.49 19.64
C LEU A 186 13.26 0.69 19.76
N PHE A 187 12.09 0.65 19.13
CA PHE A 187 11.14 1.78 19.22
C PHE A 187 10.48 1.89 20.61
N ARG A 188 10.38 0.78 21.38
CA ARG A 188 9.91 0.84 22.78
C ARG A 188 10.87 1.63 23.68
N SER A 189 12.17 1.60 23.42
CA SER A 189 13.13 2.41 24.20
C SER A 189 13.08 3.89 23.81
N MET A 190 12.67 4.19 22.57
CA MET A 190 12.55 5.55 22.07
C MET A 190 11.25 6.22 22.56
N VAL A 191 10.11 5.52 22.48
CA VAL A 191 8.81 6.04 22.95
C VAL A 191 8.75 6.19 24.47
N ARG A 192 9.45 5.33 25.25
CA ARG A 192 9.62 5.52 26.70
C ARG A 192 10.38 6.79 27.11
N ARG A 193 11.03 7.49 26.18
CA ARG A 193 11.67 8.79 26.43
C ARG A 193 10.75 9.98 26.14
N PHE A 194 9.60 9.75 25.49
CA PHE A 194 8.64 10.78 25.09
C PHE A 194 7.29 10.69 25.85
N LEU A 195 7.15 9.72 26.75
CA LEU A 195 6.11 9.62 27.77
C LEU A 195 6.77 9.73 29.15
#